data_AF-A0A963C2Z7-F1
#
_entry.id   AF-A0A963C2Z7-F1
#
_cell.length_a   1.000
_cell.length_b   1.000
_cell.length_c   1.000
_cell.angle_alpha   90.00
_cell.angle_beta   90.00
_cell.angle_gamma   90.00
#
_symmetry.space_group_name_H-M   'P 1'
#
loop_
_entity.id
_entity.type
_entity.pdbx_description
1 polymer ?
#
loop_
_entity_poly.entity_id
_entity_poly.type
_entity_poly.pdbx_seq_one_letter_code
_entity_poly.pdbx_strand_id
1 'polypeptide(L)'
;AAQRQGKDPKIIEPLVPVDLVVDHSVQVDHYAAANALDLNMKLEFSRNAERYKFIKWGMQAFDTFKVVPPGIGIVHQVNLEYLARGVLHKDGVYYPDTLVGTDSHTTMINALGVVGWGVGGIEAEAGMLGQPVYFLTPDVVGVHLAGRLREGVTATDLVLTVTERLRAAKVVGKFVEFFGEGAASLTLPDRATLANMAPEYGATMGFFPVDDKTVDYLNATGRTAEEVAAFRAYFTAQGLFGMPRTGDIDYSAVLEIDLAAIEPSVAGPKRPQDRIALSAMKTRFGELLAGPADQGGYGKPAAEIAARHPVKLPAGETDLGNGDVLIAAITSCTNTSNPGVML
;
A
#
# COMPACT_ATOMS: atom_id res chain seq x y z
N ALA A 1 20.68 -1.27 -29.29
CA ALA A 1 22.01 -1.85 -28.94
C ALA A 1 22.19 -3.24 -29.54
N ALA A 2 21.22 -4.16 -29.38
CA ALA A 2 21.22 -5.49 -30.01
C ALA A 2 21.56 -5.47 -31.51
N GLN A 3 20.92 -4.57 -32.28
CA GLN A 3 21.22 -4.42 -33.71
C GLN A 3 22.68 -4.04 -34.01
N ARG A 4 23.30 -3.19 -33.19
CA ARG A 4 24.73 -2.82 -33.33
C ARG A 4 25.66 -4.01 -33.04
N GLN A 5 25.17 -5.02 -32.33
CA GLN A 5 25.87 -6.28 -32.07
C GLN A 5 25.44 -7.40 -33.04
N GLY A 6 24.68 -7.09 -34.10
CA GLY A 6 24.20 -8.08 -35.08
C GLY A 6 23.12 -9.03 -34.54
N LYS A 7 22.47 -8.69 -33.41
CA LYS A 7 21.39 -9.47 -32.81
C LYS A 7 20.02 -8.87 -33.17
N ASP A 8 18.99 -9.72 -33.26
CA ASP A 8 17.61 -9.28 -33.43
C ASP A 8 17.18 -8.41 -32.22
N PRO A 9 16.74 -7.15 -32.42
CA PRO A 9 16.24 -6.31 -31.34
C PRO A 9 15.06 -6.92 -30.57
N LYS A 10 14.26 -7.78 -31.20
CA LYS A 10 13.09 -8.43 -30.57
C LYS A 10 13.46 -9.41 -29.46
N ILE A 11 14.73 -9.76 -29.29
CA ILE A 11 15.17 -10.53 -28.11
C ILE A 11 15.06 -9.73 -26.81
N ILE A 12 14.98 -8.40 -26.90
CA ILE A 12 14.72 -7.52 -25.76
C ILE A 12 13.21 -7.43 -25.60
N GLU A 13 12.62 -8.44 -24.97
CA GLU A 13 11.19 -8.54 -24.67
C GLU A 13 11.07 -9.03 -23.22
N PRO A 14 10.11 -8.52 -22.44
CA PRO A 14 9.84 -9.08 -21.12
C PRO A 14 9.47 -10.57 -21.20
N LEU A 15 10.16 -11.40 -20.42
CA LEU A 15 9.96 -12.85 -20.32
C LEU A 15 8.88 -13.23 -19.29
N VAL A 16 8.41 -12.24 -18.54
CA VAL A 16 7.34 -12.33 -17.54
C VAL A 16 6.28 -11.27 -17.84
N PRO A 17 5.02 -11.46 -17.41
CA PRO A 17 3.99 -10.44 -17.58
C PRO A 17 4.38 -9.11 -16.92
N VAL A 18 4.11 -8.00 -17.59
CA VAL A 18 4.39 -6.66 -17.07
C VAL A 18 3.17 -5.78 -17.24
N ASP A 19 2.65 -5.27 -16.13
CA ASP A 19 1.53 -4.34 -16.07
C ASP A 19 2.02 -2.99 -15.55
N LEU A 20 1.90 -1.93 -16.37
CA LEU A 20 2.15 -0.56 -15.96
C LEU A 20 0.82 0.16 -15.70
N VAL A 21 0.66 0.71 -14.50
CA VAL A 21 -0.47 1.58 -14.17
C VAL A 21 0.00 3.03 -14.13
N VAL A 22 -0.69 3.92 -14.85
CA VAL A 22 -0.36 5.34 -14.91
C VAL A 22 -1.19 6.10 -13.88
N ASP A 23 -0.63 6.38 -12.71
CA ASP A 23 -1.35 6.98 -11.57
C ASP A 23 -0.59 8.15 -10.90
N HIS A 24 0.75 8.20 -11.00
CA HIS A 24 1.61 9.20 -10.37
C HIS A 24 1.72 10.54 -11.12
N SER A 25 0.77 10.87 -11.98
CA SER A 25 0.87 12.05 -12.85
C SER A 25 -0.25 13.06 -12.65
N VAL A 26 -1.47 12.60 -12.35
CA VAL A 26 -2.63 13.46 -12.07
C VAL A 26 -2.39 14.32 -10.82
N GLN A 27 -2.74 15.60 -10.92
CA GLN A 27 -2.61 16.58 -9.82
C GLN A 27 -3.98 17.16 -9.46
N VAL A 28 -4.10 17.65 -8.22
CA VAL A 28 -5.32 18.31 -7.73
C VAL A 28 -5.23 19.81 -8.04
N ASP A 29 -5.35 20.18 -9.31
CA ASP A 29 -5.41 21.60 -9.74
C ASP A 29 -6.78 22.22 -9.46
N HIS A 30 -7.84 21.41 -9.64
CA HIS A 30 -9.22 21.74 -9.35
C HIS A 30 -9.76 20.77 -8.30
N TYR A 31 -10.53 21.30 -7.34
CA TYR A 31 -11.18 20.55 -6.25
C TYR A 31 -12.54 21.18 -5.93
N ALA A 32 -13.38 20.48 -5.16
CA ALA A 32 -14.69 20.94 -4.70
C ALA A 32 -15.63 21.45 -5.82
N ALA A 33 -15.51 20.89 -7.03
CA ALA A 33 -16.36 21.20 -8.18
C ALA A 33 -16.76 19.92 -8.91
N ALA A 34 -17.99 19.86 -9.42
CA ALA A 34 -18.53 18.64 -10.06
C ALA A 34 -17.73 18.20 -11.30
N ASN A 35 -17.12 19.13 -12.03
CA ASN A 35 -16.27 18.88 -13.19
C ASN A 35 -14.77 18.87 -12.87
N ALA A 36 -14.37 18.88 -11.60
CA ALA A 36 -12.95 18.95 -11.21
C ALA A 36 -12.12 17.80 -11.81
N LEU A 37 -12.66 16.57 -11.83
CA LEU A 37 -11.99 15.42 -12.42
C LEU A 37 -11.69 15.65 -13.91
N ASP A 38 -12.67 16.08 -14.70
CA ASP A 38 -12.49 16.35 -16.13
C ASP A 38 -11.45 17.46 -16.37
N LEU A 39 -11.50 18.53 -15.58
CA LEU A 39 -10.53 19.63 -15.69
C LEU A 39 -9.10 19.17 -15.36
N ASN A 40 -8.92 18.40 -14.28
CA ASN A 40 -7.62 17.85 -13.90
C ASN A 40 -7.10 16.86 -14.96
N MET A 41 -7.97 16.02 -15.53
CA MET A 41 -7.59 15.09 -16.60
C MET A 41 -7.16 15.82 -17.88
N LYS A 42 -7.82 16.93 -18.25
CA LYS A 42 -7.40 17.75 -19.39
C LYS A 42 -6.00 18.33 -19.20
N LEU A 43 -5.72 18.86 -18.00
CA LEU A 43 -4.39 19.36 -17.66
C LEU A 43 -3.35 18.22 -17.66
N GLU A 44 -3.73 17.06 -17.14
CA GLU A 44 -2.88 15.87 -17.11
C GLU A 44 -2.41 15.45 -18.50
N PHE A 45 -3.34 15.30 -19.45
CA PHE A 45 -3.01 14.96 -20.83
C PHE A 45 -2.18 16.04 -21.51
N SER A 46 -2.42 17.31 -21.19
CA SER A 46 -1.63 18.41 -21.76
C SER A 46 -0.19 18.43 -21.23
N ARG A 47 0.01 18.17 -19.93
CA ARG A 47 1.34 18.21 -19.28
C ARG A 47 2.18 16.98 -19.62
N ASN A 48 1.56 15.82 -19.75
CA ASN A 48 2.26 14.54 -19.90
C ASN A 48 2.19 13.95 -21.32
N ALA A 49 1.84 14.76 -22.33
CA ALA A 49 1.64 14.32 -23.71
C ALA A 49 2.82 13.53 -24.30
N GLU A 50 4.07 13.95 -24.04
CA GLU A 50 5.27 13.25 -24.50
C GLU A 50 5.43 11.88 -23.83
N ARG A 51 5.27 11.83 -22.50
CA ARG A 51 5.34 10.59 -21.71
C ARG A 51 4.30 9.57 -22.17
N TYR A 52 3.08 10.03 -22.47
CA TYR A 52 2.01 9.15 -22.96
C TYR A 52 2.26 8.64 -24.38
N LYS A 53 2.85 9.45 -25.26
CA LYS A 53 3.30 8.98 -26.57
C LYS A 53 4.40 7.92 -26.42
N PHE A 54 5.32 8.11 -25.48
CA PHE A 54 6.38 7.15 -25.20
C PHE A 54 5.86 5.82 -24.63
N ILE A 55 4.96 5.87 -23.64
CA ILE A 55 4.31 4.67 -23.07
C ILE A 55 3.51 3.94 -24.16
N LYS A 56 2.74 4.68 -24.99
CA LYS A 56 1.99 4.10 -26.10
C LYS A 56 2.88 3.45 -27.15
N TRP A 57 4.04 4.05 -27.44
CA TRP A 57 5.04 3.39 -28.28
C TRP A 57 5.54 2.09 -27.63
N GLY A 58 5.81 2.09 -26.33
CA GLY A 58 6.22 0.90 -25.58
C GLY A 58 5.21 -0.26 -25.70
N MET A 59 3.92 0.03 -25.56
CA MET A 59 2.84 -0.95 -25.77
C MET A 59 2.82 -1.57 -27.18
N GLN A 60 3.30 -0.83 -28.19
CA GLN A 60 3.37 -1.32 -29.57
C GLN A 60 4.69 -2.05 -29.85
N ALA A 61 5.71 -1.79 -29.04
CA ALA A 61 7.05 -2.32 -29.20
C ALA A 61 7.22 -3.69 -28.51
N PHE A 62 6.44 -3.97 -27.46
CA PHE A 62 6.53 -5.20 -26.66
C PHE A 62 5.18 -5.92 -26.59
N ASP A 63 5.18 -7.24 -26.81
CA ASP A 63 3.97 -8.07 -26.87
C ASP A 63 3.38 -8.34 -25.46
N THR A 64 4.23 -8.37 -24.44
CA THR A 64 3.87 -8.75 -23.06
C THR A 64 3.60 -7.56 -22.14
N PHE A 65 3.78 -6.34 -22.64
CA PHE A 65 3.66 -5.11 -21.87
C PHE A 65 2.24 -4.53 -21.94
N LYS A 66 1.54 -4.53 -20.82
CA LYS A 66 0.20 -3.99 -20.68
C LYS A 66 0.22 -2.66 -19.94
N VAL A 67 -0.70 -1.78 -20.30
CA VAL A 67 -0.82 -0.46 -19.66
C VAL A 67 -2.27 -0.22 -19.26
N VAL A 68 -2.46 0.15 -18.00
CA VAL A 68 -3.70 0.72 -17.49
C VAL A 68 -3.61 2.24 -17.64
N PRO A 69 -4.52 2.87 -18.41
CA PRO A 69 -4.45 4.30 -18.71
C PRO A 69 -4.74 5.16 -17.47
N PRO A 70 -4.37 6.46 -17.51
CA PRO A 70 -4.62 7.38 -16.40
C PRO A 70 -6.12 7.57 -16.13
N GLY A 71 -6.45 7.77 -14.85
CA GLY A 71 -7.82 8.03 -14.40
C GLY A 71 -8.67 6.78 -14.13
N ILE A 72 -8.10 5.57 -14.24
CA ILE A 72 -8.79 4.32 -13.91
C ILE A 72 -8.64 3.93 -12.43
N GLY A 73 -7.48 4.19 -11.83
CA GLY A 73 -7.22 3.85 -10.44
C GLY A 73 -5.73 3.98 -10.08
N ILE A 74 -5.40 3.57 -8.86
CA ILE A 74 -4.03 3.58 -8.31
C ILE A 74 -3.46 2.16 -8.41
N VAL A 75 -2.18 2.03 -8.74
CA VAL A 75 -1.49 0.77 -9.10
C VAL A 75 -1.81 -0.38 -8.16
N HIS A 76 -1.72 -0.17 -6.85
CA HIS A 76 -1.90 -1.25 -5.86
C HIS A 76 -3.35 -1.66 -5.68
N GLN A 77 -4.29 -0.71 -5.81
CA GLN A 77 -5.72 -1.01 -5.78
C GLN A 77 -6.13 -1.77 -7.04
N VAL A 78 -5.69 -1.31 -8.21
CA VAL A 78 -5.90 -2.01 -9.49
C VAL A 78 -5.26 -3.40 -9.46
N ASN A 79 -4.09 -3.55 -8.83
CA ASN A 79 -3.45 -4.84 -8.67
C ASN A 79 -4.31 -5.80 -7.85
N LEU A 80 -4.75 -5.37 -6.67
CA LEU A 80 -5.57 -6.16 -5.76
C LEU A 80 -6.93 -6.53 -6.38
N GLU A 81 -7.59 -5.56 -7.01
CA GLU A 81 -8.96 -5.71 -7.55
C GLU A 81 -9.03 -6.34 -8.94
N TYR A 82 -7.94 -6.32 -9.73
CA TYR A 82 -8.00 -6.75 -11.12
C TYR A 82 -6.80 -7.56 -11.63
N LEU A 83 -5.56 -7.11 -11.40
CA LEU A 83 -4.39 -7.72 -12.05
C LEU A 83 -3.99 -9.05 -11.41
N ALA A 84 -3.91 -9.09 -10.08
CA ALA A 84 -3.47 -10.25 -9.33
C ALA A 84 -4.39 -11.46 -9.54
N ARG A 85 -3.79 -12.63 -9.70
CA ARG A 85 -4.51 -13.90 -9.88
C ARG A 85 -4.38 -14.81 -8.67
N GLY A 86 -3.35 -14.61 -7.86
CA GLY A 86 -3.08 -15.41 -6.66
C GLY A 86 -2.47 -16.78 -6.97
N VAL A 87 -2.98 -17.49 -7.99
CA VAL A 87 -2.35 -18.69 -8.57
C VAL A 87 -2.26 -18.51 -10.07
N LEU A 88 -1.08 -18.79 -10.63
CA LEU A 88 -0.80 -18.74 -12.05
C LEU A 88 -0.65 -20.16 -12.60
N HIS A 89 -0.87 -20.30 -13.91
CA HIS A 89 -0.74 -21.56 -14.62
C HIS A 89 0.10 -21.38 -15.88
N LYS A 90 1.13 -22.21 -16.05
CA LYS A 90 1.98 -22.23 -17.24
C LYS A 90 2.47 -23.65 -17.49
N ASP A 91 2.39 -24.10 -18.75
CA ASP A 91 2.90 -25.39 -19.20
C ASP A 91 2.41 -26.60 -18.36
N GLY A 92 1.15 -26.58 -17.92
CA GLY A 92 0.53 -27.64 -17.11
C GLY A 92 0.84 -27.56 -15.61
N VAL A 93 1.58 -26.53 -15.17
CA VAL A 93 2.00 -26.34 -13.77
C VAL A 93 1.29 -25.13 -13.18
N TYR A 94 0.67 -25.34 -12.02
CA TYR A 94 0.14 -24.27 -11.17
C TYR A 94 1.19 -23.85 -10.14
N TYR A 95 1.36 -22.55 -9.92
CA TYR A 95 2.33 -21.97 -9.00
C TYR A 95 1.77 -20.67 -8.39
N PRO A 96 2.23 -20.25 -7.20
CA PRO A 96 1.68 -19.07 -6.55
C PRO A 96 2.07 -17.82 -7.33
N ASP A 97 1.19 -16.84 -7.32
CA ASP A 97 1.49 -15.51 -7.82
C ASP A 97 2.55 -14.85 -6.93
N THR A 98 3.54 -14.23 -7.55
CA THR A 98 4.63 -13.50 -6.89
C THR A 98 5.06 -12.37 -7.79
N LEU A 99 5.40 -11.20 -7.23
CA LEU A 99 5.83 -10.07 -8.06
C LEU A 99 6.79 -9.13 -7.35
N VAL A 100 7.53 -8.36 -8.15
CA VAL A 100 8.21 -7.15 -7.69
C VAL A 100 7.66 -5.97 -8.48
N GLY A 101 7.57 -4.80 -7.85
CA GLY A 101 7.08 -3.58 -8.49
C GLY A 101 8.07 -2.44 -8.32
N THR A 102 8.04 -1.48 -9.24
CA THR A 102 8.88 -0.26 -9.15
C THR A 102 8.26 0.80 -8.24
N ASP A 103 7.58 0.37 -7.19
CA ASP A 103 6.91 1.19 -6.19
C ASP A 103 7.03 0.49 -4.83
N SER A 104 7.34 1.25 -3.77
CA SER A 104 7.60 0.68 -2.44
C SER A 104 6.39 -0.06 -1.86
N HIS A 105 5.18 0.42 -2.16
CA HIS A 105 3.93 -0.06 -1.57
C HIS A 105 3.33 -1.26 -2.33
N THR A 106 4.08 -1.85 -3.27
CA THR A 106 3.74 -3.14 -3.89
C THR A 106 3.43 -4.23 -2.86
N THR A 107 3.97 -4.10 -1.65
CA THR A 107 3.66 -4.93 -0.49
C THR A 107 2.18 -4.99 -0.14
N MET A 108 1.35 -4.03 -0.57
CA MET A 108 -0.10 -4.08 -0.40
C MET A 108 -0.72 -5.39 -0.90
N ILE A 109 -0.16 -6.01 -1.94
CA ILE A 109 -0.67 -7.27 -2.49
C ILE A 109 -0.47 -8.47 -1.55
N ASN A 110 0.40 -8.35 -0.53
CA ASN A 110 0.67 -9.43 0.41
C ASN A 110 -0.54 -9.79 1.28
N ALA A 111 -1.55 -8.92 1.34
CA ALA A 111 -2.82 -9.22 1.97
C ALA A 111 -3.58 -10.37 1.31
N LEU A 112 -3.36 -10.59 0.00
CA LEU A 112 -3.95 -11.67 -0.78
C LEU A 112 -3.11 -12.97 -0.74
N GLY A 113 -2.07 -13.02 0.10
CA GLY A 113 -1.13 -14.14 0.15
C GLY A 113 -0.14 -14.18 -1.01
N VAL A 114 0.00 -13.09 -1.75
CA VAL A 114 0.99 -12.94 -2.83
C VAL A 114 2.30 -12.42 -2.26
N VAL A 115 3.40 -13.14 -2.48
CA VAL A 115 4.73 -12.68 -2.08
C VAL A 115 5.20 -11.60 -3.05
N GLY A 116 5.36 -10.37 -2.57
CA GLY A 116 5.84 -9.28 -3.41
C GLY A 116 6.18 -7.99 -2.68
N TRP A 117 7.07 -7.20 -3.26
CA TRP A 117 7.60 -5.98 -2.65
C TRP A 117 8.15 -5.01 -3.70
N GLY A 118 8.46 -3.79 -3.25
CA GLY A 118 9.05 -2.75 -4.10
C GLY A 118 10.55 -2.94 -4.34
N VAL A 119 10.98 -2.74 -5.58
CA VAL A 119 12.40 -2.76 -6.01
C VAL A 119 12.73 -1.54 -6.87
N GLY A 120 14.01 -1.31 -7.14
CA GLY A 120 14.44 -0.28 -8.08
C GLY A 120 14.11 -0.66 -9.53
N GLY A 121 14.10 0.34 -10.42
CA GLY A 121 13.83 0.13 -11.84
C GLY A 121 14.82 -0.83 -12.51
N ILE A 122 16.08 -0.83 -12.08
CA ILE A 122 17.12 -1.72 -12.64
C ILE A 122 16.85 -3.17 -12.28
N GLU A 123 16.48 -3.44 -11.03
CA GLU A 123 16.12 -4.78 -10.57
C GLU A 123 14.85 -5.28 -11.25
N ALA A 124 13.85 -4.41 -11.42
CA ALA A 124 12.63 -4.73 -12.17
C ALA A 124 12.94 -5.06 -13.63
N GLU A 125 13.75 -4.23 -14.32
CA GLU A 125 14.19 -4.49 -15.70
C GLU A 125 14.96 -5.82 -15.83
N ALA A 126 15.84 -6.12 -14.87
CA ALA A 126 16.55 -7.40 -14.84
C ALA A 126 15.58 -8.57 -14.69
N GLY A 127 14.59 -8.46 -13.79
CA GLY A 127 13.52 -9.44 -13.61
C GLY A 127 12.67 -9.63 -14.87
N MET A 128 12.32 -8.53 -15.55
CA MET A 128 11.63 -8.55 -16.84
C MET A 128 12.41 -9.34 -17.89
N LEU A 129 13.74 -9.28 -17.87
CA LEU A 129 14.61 -10.04 -18.79
C LEU A 129 14.98 -11.44 -18.28
N GLY A 130 14.27 -11.95 -17.28
CA GLY A 130 14.41 -13.31 -16.75
C GLY A 130 15.59 -13.51 -15.80
N GLN A 131 16.22 -12.45 -15.29
CA GLN A 131 17.18 -12.58 -14.20
C GLN A 131 16.43 -12.81 -12.89
N PRO A 132 16.81 -13.83 -12.09
CA PRO A 132 16.28 -13.98 -10.75
C PRO A 132 16.61 -12.77 -9.87
N VAL A 133 15.70 -12.41 -8.96
CA VAL A 133 15.98 -11.44 -7.89
C VAL A 133 16.75 -12.16 -6.78
N TYR A 134 17.97 -11.72 -6.51
CA TYR A 134 18.81 -12.27 -5.45
C TYR A 134 18.67 -11.44 -4.18
N PHE A 135 18.38 -12.10 -3.06
CA PHE A 135 18.36 -11.48 -1.74
C PHE A 135 18.81 -12.50 -0.69
N LEU A 136 19.31 -12.00 0.44
CA LEU A 136 19.66 -12.84 1.58
C LEU A 136 18.38 -13.45 2.16
N THR A 137 18.44 -14.71 2.58
CA THR A 137 17.31 -15.35 3.30
C THR A 137 16.92 -14.46 4.48
N PRO A 138 15.70 -13.90 4.49
CA PRO A 138 15.31 -12.92 5.49
C PRO A 138 14.93 -13.62 6.79
N ASP A 139 15.17 -12.93 7.91
CA ASP A 139 14.46 -13.23 9.16
C ASP A 139 12.96 -12.98 8.95
N VAL A 140 12.11 -13.78 9.60
CA VAL A 140 10.65 -13.60 9.59
C VAL A 140 10.18 -13.24 10.99
N VAL A 141 9.62 -12.05 11.15
CA VAL A 141 8.98 -11.59 12.40
C VAL A 141 7.50 -11.91 12.33
N GLY A 142 7.05 -12.84 13.17
CA GLY A 142 5.63 -13.14 13.34
C GLY A 142 4.95 -12.05 14.16
N VAL A 143 3.86 -11.50 13.65
CA VAL A 143 3.02 -10.54 14.38
C VAL A 143 1.71 -11.24 14.73
N HIS A 144 1.59 -11.65 15.97
CA HIS A 144 0.39 -12.27 16.49
C HIS A 144 -0.65 -11.19 16.79
N LEU A 145 -1.73 -11.20 16.04
CA LEU A 145 -2.88 -10.34 16.27
C LEU A 145 -3.90 -11.11 17.12
N ALA A 146 -4.13 -10.63 18.35
CA ALA A 146 -5.06 -11.23 19.30
C ALA A 146 -6.34 -10.39 19.43
N GLY A 147 -7.44 -11.03 19.84
CA GLY A 147 -8.72 -10.34 20.05
C GLY A 147 -9.34 -9.82 18.75
N ARG A 148 -10.11 -8.74 18.85
CA ARG A 148 -10.82 -8.12 17.71
C ARG A 148 -10.81 -6.61 17.83
N LEU A 149 -10.83 -5.93 16.69
CA LEU A 149 -11.01 -4.49 16.65
C LEU A 149 -12.36 -4.11 17.28
N ARG A 150 -12.34 -3.06 18.11
CA ARG A 150 -13.54 -2.50 18.72
C ARG A 150 -14.35 -1.72 17.69
N GLU A 151 -15.65 -1.61 17.93
CA GLU A 151 -16.51 -0.71 17.15
C GLU A 151 -15.98 0.73 17.20
N GLY A 152 -16.00 1.42 16.06
CA GLY A 152 -15.46 2.78 15.92
C GLY A 152 -13.94 2.86 15.74
N VAL A 153 -13.23 1.73 15.76
CA VAL A 153 -11.79 1.65 15.40
C VAL A 153 -11.68 1.18 13.95
N THR A 154 -10.86 1.88 13.17
CA THR A 154 -10.70 1.66 11.73
C THR A 154 -9.43 0.87 11.40
N ALA A 155 -9.34 0.39 10.15
CA ALA A 155 -8.10 -0.17 9.60
C ALA A 155 -6.93 0.83 9.67
N THR A 156 -7.22 2.13 9.53
CA THR A 156 -6.22 3.20 9.64
C THR A 156 -5.64 3.24 11.06
N ASP A 157 -6.47 3.16 12.09
CA ASP A 157 -6.02 3.15 13.49
C ASP A 157 -5.15 1.93 13.81
N LEU A 158 -5.55 0.78 13.27
CA LEU A 158 -4.79 -0.46 13.36
C LEU A 158 -3.40 -0.28 12.71
N VAL A 159 -3.33 0.14 11.45
CA VAL A 159 -2.04 0.20 10.75
C VAL A 159 -1.11 1.25 11.37
N LEU A 160 -1.61 2.38 11.86
CA LEU A 160 -0.78 3.35 12.57
C LEU A 160 -0.21 2.77 13.87
N THR A 161 -1.00 1.96 14.58
CA THR A 161 -0.55 1.26 15.78
C THR A 161 0.50 0.20 15.47
N VAL A 162 0.26 -0.63 14.46
CA VAL A 162 1.22 -1.63 13.98
C VAL A 162 2.51 -0.96 13.52
N THR A 163 2.42 0.14 12.77
CA THR A 163 3.59 0.89 12.27
C THR A 163 4.47 1.41 13.40
N GLU A 164 3.88 2.03 14.44
CA GLU A 164 4.60 2.47 15.63
C GLU A 164 5.34 1.30 16.31
N ARG A 165 4.63 0.18 16.53
CA ARG A 165 5.17 -1.01 17.23
C ARG A 165 6.29 -1.68 16.44
N LEU A 166 6.11 -1.89 15.13
CA LEU A 166 7.09 -2.53 14.26
C LEU A 166 8.34 -1.65 14.05
N ARG A 167 8.18 -0.33 13.99
CA ARG A 167 9.34 0.59 14.00
C ARG A 167 10.13 0.49 15.29
N ALA A 168 9.46 0.43 16.44
CA ALA A 168 10.12 0.25 17.72
C ALA A 168 10.86 -1.11 17.80
N ALA A 169 10.29 -2.15 17.18
CA ALA A 169 10.89 -3.49 17.09
C ALA A 169 12.01 -3.63 16.04
N LYS A 170 12.29 -2.59 15.23
CA LYS A 170 13.40 -2.55 14.26
C LYS A 170 13.38 -3.69 13.24
N VAL A 171 12.27 -3.87 12.55
CA VAL A 171 12.09 -4.94 11.53
C VAL A 171 12.69 -4.62 10.15
N VAL A 172 13.69 -3.73 10.09
CA VAL A 172 14.26 -3.26 8.82
C VAL A 172 14.90 -4.42 8.04
N GLY A 173 14.49 -4.61 6.79
CA GLY A 173 15.01 -5.66 5.90
C GLY A 173 14.55 -7.08 6.25
N LYS A 174 13.63 -7.23 7.21
CA LYS A 174 13.02 -8.51 7.58
C LYS A 174 11.69 -8.69 6.87
N PHE A 175 11.21 -9.93 6.82
CA PHE A 175 9.82 -10.21 6.49
C PHE A 175 8.97 -10.07 7.76
N VAL A 176 7.76 -9.56 7.59
CA VAL A 176 6.74 -9.58 8.62
C VAL A 176 5.63 -10.51 8.13
N GLU A 177 5.17 -11.41 8.99
CA GLU A 177 4.00 -12.25 8.73
C GLU A 177 2.98 -12.08 9.84
N PHE A 178 1.75 -11.72 9.48
CA PHE A 178 0.65 -11.54 10.42
C PHE A 178 -0.11 -12.86 10.59
N PHE A 179 -0.36 -13.25 11.85
CA PHE A 179 -1.04 -14.51 12.17
C PHE A 179 -1.92 -14.38 13.42
N GLY A 180 -2.64 -15.45 13.75
CA GLY A 180 -3.54 -15.51 14.91
C GLY A 180 -5.00 -15.20 14.60
N GLU A 181 -5.84 -15.35 15.63
CA GLU A 181 -7.30 -15.17 15.51
C GLU A 181 -7.71 -13.75 15.09
N GLY A 182 -6.96 -12.75 15.54
CA GLY A 182 -7.17 -11.36 15.17
C GLY A 182 -6.91 -11.15 13.68
N ALA A 183 -5.82 -11.70 13.14
CA ALA A 183 -5.50 -11.63 11.72
C ALA A 183 -6.57 -12.33 10.86
N ALA A 184 -7.05 -13.49 11.29
CA ALA A 184 -8.15 -14.20 10.64
C ALA A 184 -9.47 -13.41 10.66
N SER A 185 -9.69 -12.56 11.68
CA SER A 185 -10.91 -11.75 11.81
C SER A 185 -10.96 -10.54 10.88
N LEU A 186 -9.81 -10.04 10.43
CA LEU A 186 -9.71 -8.88 9.55
C LEU A 186 -10.26 -9.17 8.15
N THR A 187 -10.92 -8.19 7.55
CA THR A 187 -11.31 -8.27 6.14
C THR A 187 -10.07 -8.13 5.24
N LEU A 188 -10.16 -8.57 3.99
CA LEU A 188 -9.04 -8.44 3.05
C LEU A 188 -8.60 -6.98 2.86
N PRO A 189 -9.51 -5.99 2.70
CA PRO A 189 -9.09 -4.60 2.65
C PRO A 189 -8.37 -4.10 3.92
N ASP A 190 -8.77 -4.55 5.12
CA ASP A 190 -8.04 -4.20 6.35
C ASP A 190 -6.61 -4.76 6.32
N ARG A 191 -6.45 -6.02 5.89
CA ARG A 191 -5.14 -6.65 5.70
C ARG A 191 -4.30 -5.88 4.68
N ALA A 192 -4.91 -5.43 3.58
CA ALA A 192 -4.25 -4.65 2.54
C ALA A 192 -3.75 -3.31 3.06
N THR A 193 -4.52 -2.63 3.94
CA THR A 193 -4.06 -1.43 4.63
C THR A 193 -2.80 -1.69 5.47
N LEU A 194 -2.71 -2.83 6.15
CA LEU A 194 -1.54 -3.21 6.96
C LEU A 194 -0.31 -3.58 6.13
N ALA A 195 -0.53 -4.38 5.10
CA ALA A 195 0.51 -4.84 4.18
C ALA A 195 1.10 -3.67 3.36
N ASN A 196 0.25 -2.72 2.96
CA ASN A 196 0.63 -1.51 2.24
C ASN A 196 1.72 -0.72 2.98
N MET A 197 1.59 -0.56 4.30
CA MET A 197 2.52 0.27 5.09
C MET A 197 3.84 -0.43 5.46
N ALA A 198 4.17 -1.57 4.85
CA ALA A 198 5.44 -2.26 5.10
C ALA A 198 6.70 -1.39 4.94
N PRO A 199 6.82 -0.54 3.91
CA PRO A 199 7.91 0.42 3.82
C PRO A 199 7.95 1.39 5.00
N GLU A 200 6.79 1.84 5.51
CA GLU A 200 6.65 2.76 6.63
C GLU A 200 7.05 2.15 7.98
N TYR A 201 7.02 0.83 8.16
CA TYR A 201 7.65 0.16 9.31
C TYR A 201 9.00 -0.51 9.01
N GLY A 202 9.42 -0.52 7.76
CA GLY A 202 10.76 -0.90 7.29
C GLY A 202 10.93 -2.36 6.92
N ALA A 203 9.87 -3.17 7.04
CA ALA A 203 9.90 -4.54 6.56
C ALA A 203 10.00 -4.55 5.03
N THR A 204 10.58 -5.62 4.48
CA THR A 204 10.55 -5.84 3.04
C THR A 204 9.13 -6.13 2.56
N MET A 205 8.33 -6.82 3.39
CA MET A 205 6.94 -7.16 3.09
C MET A 205 6.14 -7.38 4.38
N GLY A 206 4.80 -7.27 4.28
CA GLY A 206 3.86 -7.50 5.39
C GLY A 206 2.80 -8.54 5.00
N PHE A 207 3.10 -9.81 5.23
CA PHE A 207 2.40 -10.95 4.65
C PHE A 207 1.21 -11.44 5.45
N PHE A 208 0.10 -11.72 4.76
CA PHE A 208 -1.04 -12.45 5.31
C PHE A 208 -1.20 -13.78 4.55
N PRO A 209 -1.20 -14.92 5.24
CA PRO A 209 -1.46 -16.22 4.64
C PRO A 209 -2.83 -16.30 3.96
N VAL A 210 -2.92 -17.17 2.96
CA VAL A 210 -4.15 -17.43 2.20
C VAL A 210 -5.17 -18.13 3.09
N ASP A 211 -6.39 -17.59 3.15
CA ASP A 211 -7.50 -18.17 3.93
C ASP A 211 -8.87 -17.88 3.29
N ASP A 212 -9.95 -18.19 3.99
CA ASP A 212 -11.30 -17.96 3.47
C ASP A 212 -11.58 -16.49 3.13
N LYS A 213 -10.95 -15.50 3.80
CA LYS A 213 -11.13 -14.08 3.46
C LYS A 213 -10.50 -13.71 2.13
N THR A 214 -9.39 -14.35 1.77
CA THR A 214 -8.80 -14.16 0.44
C THR A 214 -9.70 -14.75 -0.66
N VAL A 215 -10.30 -15.92 -0.41
CA VAL A 215 -11.25 -16.57 -1.33
C VAL A 215 -12.52 -15.71 -1.51
N ASP A 216 -13.10 -15.24 -0.39
CA ASP A 216 -14.27 -14.36 -0.39
C ASP A 216 -14.01 -13.09 -1.21
N TYR A 217 -12.81 -12.50 -1.05
CA TYR A 217 -12.43 -11.29 -1.78
C TYR A 217 -12.27 -11.53 -3.28
N LEU A 218 -11.62 -12.61 -3.70
CA LEU A 218 -11.51 -12.95 -5.13
C LEU A 218 -12.89 -13.14 -5.76
N ASN A 219 -13.80 -13.81 -5.05
CA ASN A 219 -15.18 -13.99 -5.49
C ASN A 219 -15.93 -12.65 -5.60
N ALA A 220 -15.75 -11.74 -4.65
CA ALA A 220 -16.39 -10.42 -4.65
C ALA A 220 -15.86 -9.46 -5.73
N THR A 221 -14.64 -9.66 -6.21
CA THR A 221 -13.95 -8.77 -7.17
C THR A 221 -14.05 -9.25 -8.62
N GLY A 222 -14.98 -10.16 -8.91
CA GLY A 222 -15.30 -10.56 -10.28
C GLY A 222 -14.30 -11.54 -10.91
N ARG A 223 -13.44 -12.20 -10.11
CA ARG A 223 -12.72 -13.39 -10.60
C ARG A 223 -13.72 -14.50 -10.89
N THR A 224 -13.40 -15.33 -11.87
CA THR A 224 -14.26 -16.43 -12.29
C THR A 224 -14.33 -17.52 -11.22
N ALA A 225 -15.44 -18.26 -11.18
CA ALA A 225 -15.59 -19.38 -10.25
C ALA A 225 -14.47 -20.44 -10.40
N GLU A 226 -13.97 -20.63 -11.62
CA GLU A 226 -12.85 -21.53 -11.91
C GLU A 226 -11.53 -21.02 -11.31
N GLU A 227 -11.21 -19.73 -11.48
CA GLU A 227 -10.02 -19.11 -10.86
C GLU A 227 -10.07 -19.24 -9.33
N VAL A 228 -11.22 -18.93 -8.71
CA VAL A 228 -11.39 -19.00 -7.26
C VAL A 228 -11.27 -20.44 -6.74
N ALA A 229 -11.86 -21.41 -7.45
CA ALA A 229 -11.76 -22.81 -7.09
C ALA A 229 -10.31 -23.33 -7.22
N ALA A 230 -9.61 -22.97 -8.30
CA ALA A 230 -8.21 -23.33 -8.50
C ALA A 230 -7.31 -22.73 -7.41
N PHE A 231 -7.54 -21.46 -7.05
CA PHE A 231 -6.81 -20.78 -5.99
C PHE A 231 -6.95 -21.52 -4.65
N ARG A 232 -8.18 -21.82 -4.21
CA ARG A 232 -8.42 -22.55 -2.94
C ARG A 232 -7.83 -23.96 -2.98
N ALA A 233 -8.05 -24.69 -4.07
CA ALA A 233 -7.58 -26.07 -4.21
C ALA A 233 -6.05 -26.15 -4.18
N TYR A 234 -5.37 -25.22 -4.86
CA TYR A 234 -3.92 -25.15 -4.89
C TYR A 234 -3.33 -24.95 -3.50
N PHE A 235 -3.70 -23.88 -2.79
CA PHE A 235 -3.14 -23.59 -1.47
C PHE A 235 -3.51 -24.66 -0.43
N THR A 236 -4.69 -25.27 -0.55
CA THR A 236 -5.07 -26.42 0.31
C THR A 236 -4.16 -27.62 0.05
N ALA A 237 -3.91 -27.97 -1.22
CA ALA A 237 -3.04 -29.09 -1.58
C ALA A 237 -1.58 -28.87 -1.19
N GLN A 238 -1.11 -27.62 -1.17
CA GLN A 238 0.24 -27.26 -0.71
C GLN A 238 0.37 -27.22 0.82
N GLY A 239 -0.73 -27.32 1.58
CA GLY A 239 -0.70 -27.12 3.04
C GLY A 239 -0.46 -25.68 3.46
N LEU A 240 -0.78 -24.72 2.58
CA LEU A 240 -0.57 -23.27 2.76
C LEU A 240 -1.90 -22.50 2.88
N PHE A 241 -3.01 -23.21 3.13
CA PHE A 241 -4.34 -22.62 3.30
C PHE A 241 -4.75 -22.60 4.77
N GLY A 242 -5.10 -21.42 5.27
CA GLY A 242 -5.54 -21.16 6.64
C GLY A 242 -4.57 -20.22 7.37
N MET A 243 -5.13 -19.37 8.23
CA MET A 243 -4.35 -18.48 9.08
C MET A 243 -3.60 -19.29 10.14
N PRO A 244 -2.26 -19.17 10.25
CA PRO A 244 -1.47 -19.85 11.27
C PRO A 244 -1.85 -19.41 12.69
N ARG A 245 -1.65 -20.32 13.64
CA ARG A 245 -1.84 -20.10 15.08
C ARG A 245 -0.48 -20.13 15.79
N THR A 246 -0.48 -19.71 17.05
CA THR A 246 0.71 -19.77 17.91
C THR A 246 1.27 -21.19 17.97
N GLY A 247 2.52 -21.34 17.55
CA GLY A 247 3.23 -22.63 17.52
C GLY A 247 3.18 -23.37 16.18
N ASP A 248 2.41 -22.90 15.20
CA ASP A 248 2.36 -23.53 13.87
C ASP A 248 3.61 -23.22 13.02
N ILE A 249 4.23 -22.05 13.22
CA ILE A 249 5.39 -21.57 12.48
C ILE A 249 6.49 -21.10 13.44
N ASP A 250 7.73 -21.52 13.16
CA ASP A 250 8.93 -21.12 13.89
C ASP A 250 9.45 -19.77 13.38
N TYR A 251 8.87 -18.68 13.86
CA TYR A 251 9.31 -17.31 13.53
C TYR A 251 10.64 -16.95 14.20
N SER A 252 11.45 -16.09 13.56
CA SER A 252 12.70 -15.57 14.13
C SER A 252 12.46 -14.71 15.38
N ALA A 253 11.32 -14.04 15.44
CA ALA A 253 10.81 -13.33 16.62
C ALA A 253 9.30 -13.22 16.52
N VAL A 254 8.62 -13.09 17.68
CA VAL A 254 7.17 -12.89 17.74
C VAL A 254 6.85 -11.57 18.45
N LEU A 255 5.94 -10.80 17.88
CA LEU A 255 5.38 -9.58 18.47
C LEU A 255 3.88 -9.76 18.67
N GLU A 256 3.42 -9.42 19.87
CA GLU A 256 2.02 -9.55 20.28
C GLU A 256 1.32 -8.19 20.15
N ILE A 257 0.17 -8.17 19.48
CA ILE A 257 -0.68 -6.98 19.36
C ILE A 257 -2.13 -7.37 19.70
N ASP A 258 -2.65 -6.80 20.77
CA ASP A 258 -4.05 -6.90 21.13
C ASP A 258 -4.89 -5.87 20.35
N LEU A 259 -5.75 -6.36 19.47
CA LEU A 259 -6.63 -5.53 18.66
C LEU A 259 -7.66 -4.77 19.51
N ALA A 260 -8.03 -5.28 20.68
CA ALA A 260 -9.00 -4.63 21.56
C ALA A 260 -8.41 -3.39 22.25
N ALA A 261 -7.08 -3.31 22.38
CA ALA A 261 -6.38 -2.17 22.97
C ALA A 261 -6.22 -0.99 22.01
N ILE A 262 -6.51 -1.18 20.72
CA ILE A 262 -6.34 -0.16 19.69
C ILE A 262 -7.42 0.90 19.84
N GLU A 263 -7.02 2.17 19.76
CA GLU A 263 -7.89 3.33 19.86
C GLU A 263 -7.75 4.24 18.62
N PRO A 264 -8.78 5.06 18.32
CA PRO A 264 -8.70 6.02 17.23
C PRO A 264 -7.48 6.93 17.34
N SER A 265 -6.76 7.12 16.25
CA SER A 265 -5.48 7.84 16.24
C SER A 265 -5.19 8.52 14.91
N VAL A 266 -4.25 9.46 14.96
CA VAL A 266 -3.62 10.10 13.80
C VAL A 266 -2.11 9.89 13.88
N ALA A 267 -1.40 10.10 12.78
CA ALA A 267 0.07 10.08 12.79
C ALA A 267 0.64 11.39 12.25
N GLY A 268 1.70 11.86 12.90
CA GLY A 268 2.44 13.03 12.46
C GLY A 268 2.93 13.90 13.63
N PRO A 269 3.29 15.16 13.36
CA PRO A 269 3.07 15.90 12.11
C PRO A 269 4.13 15.64 11.02
N LYS A 270 5.19 14.90 11.34
CA LYS A 270 6.36 14.76 10.45
C LYS A 270 6.60 13.34 9.94
N ARG A 271 6.22 12.30 10.69
CA ARG A 271 6.54 10.90 10.36
C ARG A 271 5.33 9.97 10.56
N PRO A 272 5.17 8.90 9.75
CA PRO A 272 4.06 7.94 9.87
C PRO A 272 4.00 7.17 11.20
N GLN A 273 5.14 6.97 11.85
CA GLN A 273 5.22 6.27 13.14
C GLN A 273 4.95 7.16 14.35
N ASP A 274 4.77 8.47 14.16
CA ASP A 274 4.48 9.42 15.24
C ASP A 274 2.97 9.35 15.59
N ARG A 275 2.51 8.22 16.12
CA ARG A 275 1.10 8.01 16.47
C ARG A 275 0.69 8.93 17.62
N ILE A 276 -0.45 9.59 17.46
CA ILE A 276 -1.11 10.42 18.46
C ILE A 276 -2.54 9.89 18.61
N ALA A 277 -2.88 9.41 19.81
CA ALA A 277 -4.27 9.06 20.13
C ALA A 277 -5.18 10.27 19.86
N LEU A 278 -6.33 10.05 19.24
CA LEU A 278 -7.24 11.13 18.86
C LEU A 278 -7.69 11.94 20.07
N SER A 279 -7.90 11.26 21.21
CA SER A 279 -8.21 11.87 22.52
C SER A 279 -7.13 12.83 23.02
N ALA A 280 -5.87 12.61 22.64
CA ALA A 280 -4.71 13.41 23.03
C ALA A 280 -4.29 14.44 21.98
N MET A 281 -4.94 14.48 20.80
CA MET A 281 -4.52 15.28 19.65
C MET A 281 -4.33 16.76 19.98
N LYS A 282 -5.30 17.38 20.64
CA LYS A 282 -5.24 18.81 21.00
C LYS A 282 -4.06 19.13 21.91
N THR A 283 -3.85 18.31 22.94
CA THR A 283 -2.76 18.47 23.91
C THR A 283 -1.41 18.29 23.21
N ARG A 284 -1.24 17.19 22.46
CA ARG A 284 -0.01 16.91 21.73
C ARG A 284 0.32 17.95 20.68
N PHE A 285 -0.68 18.45 19.96
CA PHE A 285 -0.48 19.53 19.00
C PHE A 285 0.07 20.81 19.68
N GLY A 286 -0.48 21.19 20.83
CA GLY A 286 0.01 22.33 21.61
C GLY A 286 1.45 22.13 22.10
N GLU A 287 1.77 20.95 22.63
CA GLU A 287 3.13 20.59 23.05
C GLU A 287 4.12 20.64 21.88
N LEU A 288 3.75 20.12 20.71
CA LEU A 288 4.59 20.14 19.51
C LEU A 288 4.82 21.55 18.98
N LEU A 289 3.81 22.42 19.02
CA LEU A 289 3.97 23.81 18.61
C LEU A 289 4.99 24.55 19.49
N ALA A 290 4.89 24.37 20.81
CA ALA A 290 5.77 25.02 21.78
C ALA A 290 7.15 24.37 21.87
N GLY A 291 7.24 23.06 21.62
CA GLY A 291 8.43 22.26 21.84
C GLY A 291 9.62 22.68 20.95
N PRO A 292 10.88 22.47 21.41
CA PRO A 292 12.07 22.81 20.64
C PRO A 292 12.13 22.13 19.27
N ALA A 293 12.61 22.86 18.26
CA ALA A 293 12.67 22.36 16.87
C ALA A 293 13.62 21.16 16.70
N ASP A 294 14.72 21.13 17.46
CA ASP A 294 15.70 20.03 17.51
C ASP A 294 15.16 18.76 18.17
N GLN A 295 14.06 18.87 18.92
CA GLN A 295 13.32 17.75 19.53
C GLN A 295 12.04 17.42 18.77
N GLY A 296 11.90 17.90 17.53
CA GLY A 296 10.77 17.60 16.66
C GLY A 296 9.58 18.55 16.80
N GLY A 297 9.63 19.53 17.70
CA GLY A 297 8.63 20.59 17.79
C GLY A 297 8.78 21.69 16.73
N TYR A 298 8.11 22.82 16.94
CA TYR A 298 8.14 24.00 16.06
C TYR A 298 8.71 25.26 16.74
N GLY A 299 9.01 25.21 18.03
CA GLY A 299 9.67 26.30 18.78
C GLY A 299 8.88 27.61 18.83
N LYS A 300 7.54 27.56 18.71
CA LYS A 300 6.71 28.76 18.68
C LYS A 300 6.56 29.38 20.06
N PRO A 301 6.77 30.71 20.22
CA PRO A 301 6.45 31.42 21.46
C PRO A 301 4.95 31.37 21.78
N ALA A 302 4.60 31.39 23.07
CA ALA A 302 3.20 31.32 23.52
C ALA A 302 2.29 32.38 22.88
N ALA A 303 2.81 33.59 22.66
CA ALA A 303 2.07 34.68 22.00
C ALA A 303 1.75 34.36 20.52
N GLU A 304 2.62 33.63 19.82
CA GLU A 304 2.40 33.24 18.42
C GLU A 304 1.49 32.01 18.27
N ILE A 305 1.42 31.15 19.30
CA ILE A 305 0.54 29.98 19.28
C ILE A 305 -0.93 30.41 19.22
N ALA A 306 -1.31 31.44 19.99
CA ALA A 306 -2.67 31.97 20.02
C ALA A 306 -2.97 32.98 18.90
N ALA A 307 -1.96 33.36 18.10
CA ALA A 307 -2.14 34.34 17.04
C ALA A 307 -3.09 33.82 15.97
N ARG A 308 -3.97 34.70 15.50
CA ARG A 308 -4.82 34.50 14.33
C ARG A 308 -4.62 35.65 13.36
N HIS A 309 -4.75 35.36 12.07
CA HIS A 309 -4.48 36.30 10.98
C HIS A 309 -5.72 36.41 10.09
N PRO A 310 -6.24 37.63 9.85
CA PRO A 310 -7.38 37.82 8.96
C PRO A 310 -6.97 37.50 7.52
N VAL A 311 -7.80 36.71 6.85
CA VAL A 311 -7.65 36.33 5.45
C VAL A 311 -8.96 36.50 4.71
N LYS A 312 -8.85 36.85 3.43
CA LYS A 312 -9.99 36.96 2.53
C LYS A 312 -10.04 35.72 1.64
N LEU A 313 -11.00 34.84 1.88
CA LEU A 313 -11.26 33.66 1.07
C LEU A 313 -12.40 33.94 0.08
N PRO A 314 -12.55 33.14 -1.00
CA PRO A 314 -13.68 33.26 -1.92
C PRO A 314 -15.06 33.15 -1.22
N ALA A 315 -15.13 32.41 -0.12
CA ALA A 315 -16.34 32.22 0.69
C ALA A 315 -16.61 33.34 1.71
N GLY A 316 -15.67 34.27 1.92
CA GLY A 316 -15.79 35.36 2.90
C GLY A 316 -14.48 35.69 3.62
N GLU A 317 -14.53 36.71 4.48
CA GLU A 317 -13.44 37.04 5.39
C GLU A 317 -13.49 36.10 6.61
N THR A 318 -12.34 35.58 7.02
CA THR A 318 -12.18 34.72 8.20
C THR A 318 -10.79 34.91 8.79
N ASP A 319 -10.57 34.44 10.01
CA ASP A 319 -9.24 34.41 10.62
C ASP A 319 -8.65 33.00 10.51
N LEU A 320 -7.35 32.90 10.21
CA LEU A 320 -6.58 31.65 10.28
C LEU A 320 -5.59 31.65 11.45
N GLY A 321 -5.51 30.55 12.18
CA GLY A 321 -4.58 30.34 13.28
C GLY A 321 -3.90 28.96 13.22
N ASN A 322 -3.03 28.71 14.18
CA ASN A 322 -2.34 27.41 14.28
C ASN A 322 -3.36 26.29 14.57
N GLY A 323 -3.32 25.24 13.76
CA GLY A 323 -4.21 24.07 13.89
C GLY A 323 -5.42 24.11 12.96
N ASP A 324 -5.65 25.22 12.25
CA ASP A 324 -6.68 25.26 11.22
C ASP A 324 -6.29 24.35 10.05
N VAL A 325 -7.24 23.51 9.62
CA VAL A 325 -7.03 22.52 8.56
C VAL A 325 -7.22 23.19 7.19
N LEU A 326 -6.12 23.33 6.45
CA LEU A 326 -6.14 23.92 5.10
C LEU A 326 -6.27 22.88 3.99
N ILE A 327 -5.94 21.61 4.28
CA ILE A 327 -6.06 20.48 3.36
C ILE A 327 -6.71 19.33 4.11
N ALA A 328 -7.83 18.84 3.59
CA ALA A 328 -8.48 17.61 4.02
C ALA A 328 -8.76 16.79 2.77
N ALA A 329 -8.01 15.71 2.58
CA ALA A 329 -8.07 14.88 1.38
C ALA A 329 -8.25 13.41 1.76
N ILE A 330 -9.27 12.77 1.19
CA ILE A 330 -9.39 11.31 1.17
C ILE A 330 -8.60 10.84 -0.05
N THR A 331 -7.45 10.22 0.20
CA THR A 331 -6.47 9.84 -0.83
C THR A 331 -5.71 8.58 -0.41
N SER A 332 -4.80 8.13 -1.27
CA SER A 332 -3.97 6.92 -1.15
C SER A 332 -4.73 5.60 -1.31
N CYS A 333 -4.13 4.68 -2.07
CA CYS A 333 -4.56 3.29 -2.17
C CYS A 333 -4.66 2.58 -0.80
N THR A 334 -3.92 3.04 0.22
CA THR A 334 -3.96 2.52 1.60
C THR A 334 -5.38 2.50 2.18
N ASN A 335 -6.19 3.53 1.88
CA ASN A 335 -7.55 3.67 2.43
C ASN A 335 -8.63 3.63 1.34
N THR A 336 -8.38 4.13 0.12
CA THR A 336 -9.40 4.17 -0.94
C THR A 336 -9.80 2.79 -1.46
N SER A 337 -8.96 1.77 -1.22
CA SER A 337 -9.24 0.36 -1.51
C SER A 337 -10.10 -0.33 -0.45
N ASN A 338 -10.42 0.34 0.66
CA ASN A 338 -11.15 -0.22 1.78
C ASN A 338 -12.56 0.39 1.88
N PRO A 339 -13.61 -0.33 1.43
CA PRO A 339 -14.98 0.16 1.53
C PRO A 339 -15.41 0.53 2.94
N GLY A 340 -14.86 -0.11 3.98
CA GLY A 340 -15.24 0.11 5.38
C GLY A 340 -14.84 1.48 5.94
N VAL A 341 -13.90 2.19 5.29
CA VAL A 341 -13.54 3.58 5.64
C VAL A 341 -13.99 4.60 4.60
N MET A 342 -14.63 4.12 3.51
CA MET A 342 -15.13 4.96 2.42
C MET A 342 -16.66 5.15 2.46
N LEU A 343 -17.39 4.21 3.07
CA LEU A 343 -18.85 4.21 3.23
C LEU A 343 -19.25 4.58 4.65
#